data_AF-A0A3Q7UKN6-F1
#
_entry.id   AF-A0A3Q7UKN6-F1
#
_cell.length_a   1.000
_cell.length_b   1.000
_cell.length_c   1.000
_cell.angle_alpha   90.00
_cell.angle_beta   90.00
_cell.angle_gamma   90.00
#
_symmetry.space_group_name_H-M   'P 1'
#
loop_
_entity.id
_entity.type
_entity.pdbx_description
1 polymer ?
#
loop_
_entity_poly.entity_id
_entity_poly.type
_entity_poly.pdbx_seq_one_letter_code
_entity_poly.pdbx_strand_id
1 'polypeptide(L)'
;MTSQSQGIHQLLQAEKRAKDKLEEAKKRKEKRLKQAKEEAMAEIDQYRMQRDKEFRLKQSKIMGSQSNVSEEIEEQTLGKIKELNGSYNKYMESVLKQLLNIVCDVNPEIHVNYRATN
;
A
#
# COMPACT_ATOMS: atom_id res chain seq x y z
N MET A 1 -81.17 34.48 8.71
CA MET A 1 -80.52 33.95 7.49
C MET A 1 -79.04 34.33 7.35
N THR A 2 -78.57 35.43 7.96
CA THR A 2 -77.17 35.91 7.82
C THR A 2 -76.13 35.13 8.65
N SER A 3 -76.52 34.56 9.81
CA SER A 3 -75.60 33.85 10.71
C SER A 3 -75.05 32.53 10.15
N GLN A 4 -75.84 31.80 9.35
CA GLN A 4 -75.41 30.53 8.76
C GLN A 4 -74.33 30.71 7.68
N SER A 5 -74.43 31.76 6.87
CA SER A 5 -73.45 32.09 5.83
C SER A 5 -72.08 32.48 6.44
N GLN A 6 -72.10 33.22 7.56
CA GLN A 6 -70.87 33.66 8.22
C GLN A 6 -70.08 32.49 8.85
N GLY A 7 -70.77 31.50 9.42
CA GLY A 7 -70.13 30.28 9.95
C GLY A 7 -69.48 29.42 8.86
N ILE A 8 -70.15 29.27 7.71
CA ILE A 8 -69.60 28.54 6.55
C ILE A 8 -68.33 29.23 6.02
N HIS A 9 -68.33 30.56 5.91
CA HIS A 9 -67.13 31.30 5.51
C HIS A 9 -65.95 31.10 6.46
N GLN A 10 -66.19 31.03 7.77
CA GLN A 10 -65.14 30.80 8.75
C GLN A 10 -64.54 29.39 8.64
N LEU A 11 -65.38 28.37 8.40
CA LEU A 11 -64.94 26.99 8.17
C LEU A 11 -64.09 26.88 6.89
N LEU A 12 -64.52 27.49 5.80
CA LEU A 12 -63.76 27.51 4.54
C LEU A 12 -62.40 28.21 4.71
N GLN A 13 -62.34 29.28 5.50
CA GLN A 13 -61.07 29.96 5.80
C GLN A 13 -60.15 29.08 6.67
N ALA A 14 -60.71 28.36 7.65
CA ALA A 14 -59.97 27.42 8.49
C ALA A 14 -59.43 26.24 7.65
N GLU A 15 -60.24 25.70 6.74
CA GLU A 15 -59.82 24.65 5.81
C GLU A 15 -58.66 25.09 4.92
N LYS A 16 -58.74 26.30 4.34
CA LYS A 16 -57.65 26.87 3.54
C LYS A 16 -56.37 26.99 4.36
N ARG A 17 -56.44 27.55 5.58
CA ARG A 17 -55.26 27.68 6.46
C ARG A 17 -54.67 26.33 6.86
N ALA A 18 -55.51 25.33 7.13
CA ALA A 18 -55.05 23.98 7.44
C ALA A 18 -54.33 23.34 6.25
N LYS A 19 -54.89 23.50 5.04
CA LYS A 19 -54.28 23.02 3.79
C LYS A 19 -52.94 23.70 3.51
N ASP A 20 -52.87 25.03 3.64
CA ASP A 20 -51.63 25.78 3.43
C ASP A 20 -50.53 25.35 4.42
N LYS A 21 -50.89 25.18 5.70
CA LYS A 21 -49.95 24.68 6.73
C LYS A 21 -49.45 23.27 6.45
N LEU A 22 -50.31 22.40 5.91
CA LEU A 22 -49.95 21.03 5.56
C LEU A 22 -49.02 20.99 4.34
N GLU A 23 -49.28 21.81 3.32
CA GLU A 23 -48.40 21.93 2.14
C GLU A 23 -47.05 22.56 2.49
N GLU A 24 -47.00 23.57 3.37
CA GLU A 24 -45.74 24.12 3.87
C GLU A 24 -44.92 23.05 4.61
N ALA A 25 -45.56 22.25 5.47
CA ALA A 25 -44.90 21.16 6.18
C ALA A 25 -44.34 20.09 5.22
N LYS A 26 -45.08 19.72 4.18
CA LYS A 26 -44.60 18.79 3.14
C LYS A 26 -43.39 19.35 2.39
N LYS A 27 -43.46 20.59 1.92
CA LYS A 27 -42.33 21.27 1.24
C LYS A 27 -41.10 21.34 2.14
N ARG A 28 -41.28 21.65 3.43
CA ARG A 28 -40.18 21.69 4.40
C ARG A 28 -39.55 20.31 4.61
N LYS A 29 -40.36 19.25 4.69
CA LYS A 29 -39.88 17.87 4.79
C LYS A 29 -39.07 17.48 3.55
N GLU A 30 -39.58 17.75 2.36
CA GLU A 30 -38.91 17.45 1.10
C GLU A 30 -37.57 18.20 0.98
N LYS A 31 -37.55 19.50 1.31
CA LYS A 31 -36.32 20.29 1.35
C LYS A 31 -35.27 19.70 2.30
N ARG A 32 -35.68 19.30 3.51
CA ARG A 32 -34.77 18.67 4.49
C ARG A 32 -34.23 17.32 4.00
N LEU A 33 -35.07 16.52 3.34
CA LEU A 33 -34.63 15.24 2.77
C LEU A 33 -33.63 15.45 1.63
N LYS A 34 -33.86 16.44 0.77
CA LYS A 34 -32.92 16.77 -0.31
C LYS A 34 -31.60 17.29 0.24
N GLN A 35 -31.64 18.21 1.20
CA GLN A 35 -30.47 18.74 1.87
C GLN A 35 -29.64 17.63 2.54
N ALA A 36 -30.28 16.72 3.28
CA ALA A 36 -29.57 15.60 3.92
C ALA A 36 -28.87 14.68 2.91
N LYS A 37 -29.48 14.47 1.73
CA LYS A 37 -28.84 13.70 0.65
C LYS A 37 -27.65 14.44 0.04
N GLU A 38 -27.80 15.73 -0.23
CA GLU A 38 -26.72 16.56 -0.78
C GLU A 38 -25.53 16.66 0.18
N GLU A 39 -25.78 16.86 1.48
CA GLU A 39 -24.75 16.89 2.52
C GLU A 39 -24.03 15.54 2.65
N ALA A 40 -24.77 14.43 2.68
CA ALA A 40 -24.18 13.09 2.73
C ALA A 40 -23.32 12.78 1.49
N MET A 41 -23.78 13.19 0.29
CA MET A 41 -22.99 13.02 -0.94
C MET A 41 -21.71 13.87 -0.90
N ALA A 42 -21.79 15.12 -0.44
CA ALA A 42 -20.63 15.97 -0.30
C ALA A 42 -19.59 15.40 0.68
N GLU A 43 -20.04 14.84 1.81
CA GLU A 43 -19.15 14.19 2.79
C GLU A 43 -18.48 12.94 2.21
N ILE A 44 -19.24 12.10 1.48
CA ILE A 44 -18.70 10.92 0.79
C ILE A 44 -17.61 11.31 -0.22
N ASP A 45 -17.86 12.35 -1.02
CA ASP A 45 -16.90 12.80 -2.03
C ASP A 45 -15.65 13.41 -1.40
N GLN A 46 -15.80 14.19 -0.32
CA GLN A 46 -14.65 14.68 0.46
C GLN A 46 -13.82 13.53 1.03
N TYR A 47 -14.47 12.52 1.61
CA TYR A 47 -13.78 11.35 2.15
C TYR A 47 -13.04 10.59 1.04
N ARG A 48 -13.67 10.38 -0.12
CA ARG A 48 -13.02 9.75 -1.29
C ARG A 48 -11.78 10.53 -1.72
N MET A 49 -11.89 11.85 -1.88
CA MET A 49 -10.76 12.70 -2.26
C MET A 49 -9.61 12.61 -1.25
N GLN A 50 -9.92 12.59 0.05
CA GLN A 50 -8.92 12.43 1.11
C GLN A 50 -8.23 11.06 1.03
N ARG A 51 -8.99 9.98 0.88
CA ARG A 51 -8.45 8.62 0.75
C ARG A 51 -7.57 8.47 -0.50
N ASP A 52 -7.99 9.03 -1.63
CA ASP A 52 -7.20 9.02 -2.86
C ASP A 52 -5.92 9.84 -2.74
N LYS A 53 -5.95 10.96 -2.01
CA LYS A 53 -4.75 11.75 -1.71
C LYS A 53 -3.78 10.96 -0.83
N GLU A 54 -4.27 10.33 0.24
CA GLU A 54 -3.47 9.47 1.11
C GLU A 54 -2.88 8.28 0.35
N PHE A 55 -3.67 7.64 -0.51
CA PHE A 55 -3.24 6.54 -1.34
C PHE A 55 -2.12 6.96 -2.29
N ARG A 56 -2.30 8.06 -3.03
CA ARG A 56 -1.26 8.61 -3.92
C ARG A 56 0.02 8.98 -3.18
N LEU A 57 -0.09 9.57 -1.99
CA LEU A 57 1.08 9.89 -1.16
C LEU A 57 1.83 8.64 -0.71
N LYS A 58 1.12 7.57 -0.31
CA LYS A 58 1.73 6.29 0.05
C LYS A 58 2.38 5.64 -1.17
N GLN A 59 1.68 5.64 -2.31
CA GLN A 59 2.20 5.12 -3.57
C GLN A 59 3.49 5.83 -3.98
N SER A 60 3.52 7.17 -3.96
CA SER A 60 4.71 7.93 -4.33
C SER A 60 5.88 7.68 -3.38
N LYS A 61 5.62 7.53 -2.07
CA LYS A 61 6.65 7.17 -1.09
C LYS A 61 7.22 5.78 -1.35
N ILE A 62 6.37 4.78 -1.63
CA ILE A 62 6.80 3.42 -1.90
C ILE A 62 7.61 3.36 -3.21
N MET A 63 7.08 3.94 -4.28
CA MET A 63 7.77 3.98 -5.57
C MET A 63 9.12 4.73 -5.48
N GLY A 64 9.18 5.84 -4.74
CA GLY A 64 10.44 6.56 -4.48
C GLY A 64 11.41 5.73 -3.64
N SER A 65 10.93 5.00 -2.64
CA SER A 65 11.78 4.16 -1.79
C SER A 65 12.35 2.94 -2.50
N GLN A 66 11.68 2.44 -3.54
CA GLN A 66 12.14 1.25 -4.28
C GLN A 66 13.46 1.52 -5.02
N SER A 67 13.68 2.75 -5.53
CA SER A 67 14.96 3.14 -6.14
C SER A 67 16.09 3.08 -5.12
N ASN A 68 15.87 3.68 -3.94
CA ASN A 68 16.88 3.74 -2.88
C ASN A 68 17.29 2.35 -2.39
N VAL A 69 16.33 1.41 -2.27
CA VAL A 69 16.63 0.03 -1.87
C VAL A 69 17.45 -0.69 -2.94
N SER A 70 17.16 -0.46 -4.23
CA SER A 70 17.95 -1.07 -5.32
C SER A 70 19.39 -0.54 -5.32
N GLU A 71 19.58 0.76 -5.17
CA GLU A 71 20.89 1.39 -5.09
C GLU A 71 21.71 0.88 -3.89
N GLU A 72 21.07 0.75 -2.71
CA GLU A 72 21.73 0.20 -1.52
C GLU A 72 22.14 -1.28 -1.73
N ILE A 73 21.28 -2.09 -2.36
CA ILE A 73 21.61 -3.49 -2.68
C ILE A 73 22.78 -3.55 -3.66
N GLU A 74 22.80 -2.71 -4.69
CA GLU A 74 23.90 -2.63 -5.64
C GLU A 74 25.21 -2.23 -4.96
N GLU A 75 25.20 -1.22 -4.10
CA GLU A 75 26.38 -0.77 -3.34
C GLU A 75 26.92 -1.90 -2.45
N GLN A 76 26.04 -2.56 -1.69
CA GLN A 76 26.43 -3.69 -0.85
C GLN A 76 26.97 -4.88 -1.67
N THR A 77 26.38 -5.13 -2.84
CA THR A 77 26.81 -6.20 -3.75
C THR A 77 28.19 -5.92 -4.31
N LEU A 78 28.42 -4.69 -4.80
CA LEU A 78 29.73 -4.26 -5.30
C LEU A 78 30.79 -4.29 -4.19
N GLY A 79 30.43 -3.89 -2.97
CA GLY A 79 31.28 -4.01 -1.79
C GLY A 79 31.71 -5.45 -1.52
N LYS A 80 30.77 -6.39 -1.50
CA LYS A 80 31.05 -7.83 -1.32
C LYS A 80 31.89 -8.42 -2.45
N ILE A 81 31.62 -8.05 -3.71
CA ILE A 81 32.45 -8.48 -4.85
C ILE A 81 33.89 -7.99 -4.68
N LYS A 82 34.08 -6.74 -4.24
CA LYS A 82 35.41 -6.17 -3.99
C LYS A 82 36.13 -6.91 -2.85
N GLU A 83 35.43 -7.22 -1.76
CA GLU A 83 35.97 -7.99 -0.64
C GLU A 83 36.37 -9.42 -1.05
N LEU A 84 35.52 -10.10 -1.82
CA LEU A 84 35.79 -11.43 -2.36
C LEU A 84 37.02 -11.43 -3.27
N ASN A 85 37.11 -10.47 -4.20
CA ASN A 85 38.28 -10.33 -5.07
C ASN A 85 39.56 -10.01 -4.27
N GLY A 86 39.46 -9.16 -3.24
CA GLY A 86 40.57 -8.87 -2.34
C GLY A 86 41.06 -10.12 -1.60
N SER A 87 40.12 -10.91 -1.08
CA SER A 87 40.43 -12.17 -0.41
C SER A 87 41.04 -13.19 -1.36
N TYR A 88 40.49 -13.34 -2.58
CA TYR A 88 41.04 -14.20 -3.61
C TYR A 88 42.49 -13.84 -3.92
N ASN A 89 42.77 -12.58 -4.26
CA ASN A 89 44.13 -12.13 -4.59
C ASN A 89 45.12 -12.33 -3.44
N LYS A 90 44.65 -12.18 -2.19
CA LYS A 90 45.48 -12.38 -0.99
C LYS A 90 45.88 -13.84 -0.79
N TYR A 91 44.98 -14.78 -1.02
CA TYR A 91 45.19 -16.20 -0.72
C TYR A 91 45.59 -17.05 -1.93
N MET A 92 45.38 -16.55 -3.16
CA MET A 92 45.64 -17.27 -4.41
C MET A 92 47.02 -17.92 -4.46
N GLU A 93 48.08 -17.15 -4.21
CA GLU A 93 49.47 -17.65 -4.24
C GLU A 93 49.74 -18.73 -3.20
N SER A 94 49.19 -18.57 -2.00
CA SER A 94 49.34 -19.56 -0.92
C SER A 94 48.68 -20.88 -1.27
N VAL A 95 47.45 -20.82 -1.82
CA VAL A 95 46.69 -22.01 -2.21
C VAL A 95 47.34 -22.70 -3.40
N LEU A 96 47.79 -21.94 -4.41
CA LEU A 96 48.51 -22.48 -5.57
C LEU A 96 49.79 -23.20 -5.16
N LYS A 97 50.59 -22.60 -4.29
CA LYS A 97 51.82 -23.22 -3.80
C LYS A 97 51.53 -24.52 -3.05
N GLN A 98 50.51 -24.53 -2.19
CA GLN A 98 50.12 -25.73 -1.45
C GLN A 98 49.65 -26.84 -2.41
N LEU A 99 48.83 -26.51 -3.40
CA LEU A 99 48.35 -27.47 -4.39
C LEU A 99 49.50 -28.06 -5.22
N LEU A 100 50.40 -27.21 -5.72
CA LEU A 100 51.57 -27.65 -6.50
C LEU A 100 52.51 -28.53 -5.66
N ASN A 101 52.74 -28.18 -4.40
CA ASN A 101 53.56 -29.00 -3.51
C ASN A 101 52.96 -30.40 -3.34
N ILE A 102 51.65 -30.52 -3.15
CA ILE A 102 50.98 -31.83 -2.99
C ILE A 102 51.04 -32.63 -4.30
N VAL A 103 50.82 -31.99 -5.44
CA VAL A 103 50.79 -32.67 -6.74
C VAL A 103 52.18 -33.13 -7.17
N CYS A 104 53.22 -32.35 -6.86
CA CYS A 104 54.60 -32.69 -7.22
C CYS A 104 55.29 -33.62 -6.20
N ASP A 105 54.72 -33.80 -4.99
CA ASP A 105 55.24 -34.73 -3.97
C ASP A 105 54.77 -36.16 -4.25
N VAL A 106 55.45 -36.82 -5.18
CA VAL A 106 55.17 -38.21 -5.51
C VAL A 106 55.78 -39.11 -4.42
N ASN A 107 54.93 -39.67 -3.56
CA ASN A 107 55.29 -40.71 -2.60
C ASN A 107 54.86 -42.09 -3.12
N PRO A 108 55.73 -42.80 -3.86
CA PRO A 108 55.44 -44.15 -4.31
C PRO A 108 55.46 -45.12 -3.13
N GLU A 109 54.29 -45.52 -2.67
CA GLU A 109 54.14 -46.55 -1.66
C GLU A 109 53.88 -47.90 -2.30
N ILE A 110 54.59 -48.91 -1.82
CA ILE A 110 54.27 -50.30 -2.15
C ILE A 110 52.95 -50.64 -1.44
N HIS A 111 52.00 -51.17 -2.20
CA HIS A 111 50.71 -51.58 -1.66
C HIS A 111 50.90 -52.49 -0.43
N VAL A 112 50.14 -52.24 0.64
CA VAL A 112 50.27 -52.89 1.97
C VAL A 112 50.30 -54.42 1.96
N ASN A 113 49.79 -55.04 0.90
CA ASN A 113 49.72 -56.50 0.74
C ASN A 113 50.86 -57.09 -0.12
N TYR A 114 51.82 -56.29 -0.57
CA TYR A 114 52.95 -56.81 -1.35
C TYR A 114 53.76 -57.80 -0.51
N ARG A 115 53.96 -59.00 -1.05
CA ARG A 115 54.84 -60.01 -0.47
C ARG A 115 55.93 -60.32 -1.48
N ALA A 116 57.18 -60.06 -1.10
CA ALA A 116 58.32 -60.50 -1.89
C ALA A 116 58.39 -62.04 -1.83
N THR A 117 58.19 -62.69 -2.98
CA THR A 117 58.41 -64.14 -3.13
C THR A 117 59.90 -64.38 -3.38
N ASN A 118 60.54 -65.17 -2.51
CA ASN A 118 61.84 -65.78 -2.80
C ASN A 118 61.71 -66.87 -3.86
#